data_AF-A0A836P0G2-F1
#
_entry.id   AF-A0A836P0G2-F1
#
_cell.length_a   1.000
_cell.length_b   1.000
_cell.length_c   1.000
_cell.angle_alpha   90.00
_cell.angle_beta   90.00
_cell.angle_gamma   90.00
#
_symmetry.space_group_name_H-M   'P 1'
#
loop_
_entity.id
_entity.type
_entity.pdbx_description
1 polymer ?
#
loop_
_entity_poly.entity_id
_entity_poly.type
_entity_poly.pdbx_seq_one_letter_code
_entity_poly.pdbx_strand_id
1 'polypeptide(L)'
;ARGQLERHRQHLVDSNDPSSDQVNQLTVALDQLMAGEFAFGEHHATLTVFGDTPAETRDLMEKARSAFFDVAIVPQVVGLALEAAYWAQLPCNWKYRPRPAPISSQNFLSFSSLHNYMAGKPAGNPWGPAVTMFKTDAGTPLYFNFHATDPDEDNEGDRPAGHTIVTGMTGQGKTVLLG
;
A
#
# COMPACT_ATOMS: atom_id res chain seq x y z
N ALA A 1 12.48 14.16 -15.96
CA ALA A 1 11.05 13.93 -16.16
C ALA A 1 10.50 14.59 -17.43
N ARG A 2 10.45 15.93 -17.52
CA ARG A 2 9.96 16.68 -18.70
C ARG A 2 10.51 16.16 -20.04
N GLY A 3 11.84 16.07 -20.16
CA GLY A 3 12.48 15.58 -21.39
C GLY A 3 12.25 14.09 -21.70
N GLN A 4 11.71 13.28 -20.79
CA GLN A 4 11.27 11.91 -21.09
C GLN A 4 9.85 11.90 -21.68
N LEU A 5 8.93 12.72 -21.13
CA LEU A 5 7.58 12.91 -21.68
C LEU A 5 7.60 13.55 -23.06
N GLU A 6 8.43 14.59 -23.27
CA GLU A 6 8.58 15.24 -24.57
C GLU A 6 9.09 14.25 -25.63
N ARG A 7 10.09 13.41 -25.28
CA ARG A 7 10.59 12.36 -26.18
C ARG A 7 9.55 11.29 -26.47
N HIS A 8 8.78 10.88 -25.48
CA HIS A 8 7.73 9.87 -25.66
C HIS A 8 6.60 10.40 -26.56
N ARG A 9 6.17 11.65 -26.36
CA ARG A 9 5.22 12.32 -27.25
C ARG A 9 5.76 12.41 -28.67
N GLN A 10 7.01 12.83 -28.84
CA GLN A 10 7.63 12.95 -30.16
C GLN A 10 7.68 11.59 -30.87
N HIS A 11 8.05 10.52 -30.15
CA HIS A 11 8.07 9.17 -30.70
C HIS A 11 6.69 8.70 -31.18
N LEU A 12 5.61 9.00 -30.44
CA LEU A 12 4.24 8.64 -30.85
C LEU A 12 3.79 9.42 -32.09
N VAL A 13 4.13 10.71 -32.15
CA VAL A 13 3.87 11.56 -33.33
C VAL A 13 4.64 11.03 -34.55
N ASP A 14 5.92 10.72 -34.38
CA ASP A 14 6.79 10.23 -35.45
C ASP A 14 6.39 8.82 -35.93
N SER A 15 5.83 7.99 -35.04
CA SER A 15 5.35 6.63 -35.36
C SER A 15 4.01 6.63 -36.10
N ASN A 16 3.40 7.80 -36.32
CA ASN A 16 2.08 7.97 -36.94
C ASN A 16 1.02 7.09 -36.26
N ASP A 17 1.12 6.97 -34.93
CA ASP A 17 0.24 6.14 -34.11
C ASP A 17 -1.20 6.71 -34.20
N PRO A 18 -2.21 5.92 -34.57
CA PRO A 18 -3.58 6.40 -34.74
C PRO A 18 -4.28 6.84 -33.44
N SER A 19 -3.65 6.67 -32.27
CA SER A 19 -4.23 7.12 -31.00
C SER A 19 -3.99 8.61 -30.72
N SER A 20 -4.70 9.48 -31.43
CA SER A 20 -4.73 10.94 -31.16
C SER A 20 -4.93 11.28 -29.69
N ASP A 21 -5.68 10.44 -28.97
CA ASP A 21 -5.99 10.61 -27.56
C ASP A 21 -4.75 10.47 -26.65
N GLN A 22 -3.81 9.58 -26.95
CA GLN A 22 -2.59 9.43 -26.15
C GLN A 22 -1.69 10.66 -26.29
N VAL A 23 -1.55 11.18 -27.51
CA VAL A 23 -0.78 12.41 -27.77
C VAL A 23 -1.42 13.61 -27.06
N ASN A 24 -2.75 13.70 -27.07
CA ASN A 24 -3.49 14.73 -26.34
C ASN A 24 -3.28 14.61 -24.82
N GLN A 25 -3.40 13.41 -24.26
CA GLN A 25 -3.18 13.16 -22.83
C GLN A 25 -1.75 13.53 -22.40
N LEU A 26 -0.75 13.19 -23.21
CA LEU A 26 0.65 13.57 -22.95
C LEU A 26 0.86 15.08 -23.02
N THR A 27 0.14 15.77 -23.91
CA THR A 27 0.20 17.23 -24.02
C THR A 27 -0.40 17.89 -22.79
N VAL A 28 -1.58 17.45 -22.36
CA VAL A 28 -2.20 17.91 -21.10
C VAL A 28 -1.28 17.64 -19.90
N ALA A 29 -0.71 16.44 -19.81
CA ALA A 29 0.22 16.10 -18.73
C ALA A 29 1.49 16.98 -18.72
N LEU A 30 1.99 17.37 -19.90
CA LEU A 30 3.10 18.31 -20.01
C LEU A 30 2.71 19.70 -19.50
N ASP A 31 1.54 20.20 -19.86
CA ASP A 31 1.06 21.52 -19.40
C ASP A 31 0.87 21.54 -17.88
N GLN A 32 0.26 20.50 -17.31
CA GLN A 32 0.09 20.34 -15.86
C GLN A 32 1.43 20.28 -15.12
N LEU A 33 2.43 19.59 -15.70
CA LEU A 33 3.78 19.54 -15.17
C LEU A 33 4.46 20.92 -15.21
N MET A 34 4.24 21.73 -16.26
CA MET A 34 4.77 23.10 -16.34
C MET A 34 4.07 24.06 -15.38
N ALA A 35 2.77 23.87 -15.17
CA ALA A 35 1.96 24.63 -14.21
C ALA A 35 2.27 24.25 -12.75
N GLY A 36 3.00 23.15 -12.51
CA GLY A 36 3.38 22.68 -11.18
C GLY A 36 2.26 21.94 -10.44
N GLU A 37 1.24 21.44 -11.14
CA GLU A 37 0.12 20.70 -10.54
C GLU A 37 0.56 19.35 -9.96
N PHE A 38 1.59 18.74 -10.55
CA PHE A 38 2.28 17.58 -10.01
C PHE A 38 3.76 17.63 -10.36
N ALA A 39 4.56 16.84 -9.67
CA ALA A 39 5.97 16.64 -9.97
C ALA A 39 6.23 15.20 -10.40
N PHE A 40 7.38 14.96 -11.01
CA PHE A 40 7.87 13.61 -11.26
C PHE A 40 9.14 13.38 -10.45
N GLY A 41 9.22 12.25 -9.78
CA GLY A 41 10.40 11.77 -9.06
C GLY A 41 10.88 10.43 -9.59
N GLU A 42 12.09 10.04 -9.21
CA GLU A 42 12.55 8.66 -9.37
C GLU A 42 12.06 7.83 -8.19
N HIS A 43 11.35 6.75 -8.49
CA HIS A 43 10.92 5.77 -7.51
C HIS A 43 11.64 4.44 -7.71
N HIS A 44 11.99 3.82 -6.59
CA HIS A 44 12.62 2.52 -6.53
C HIS A 44 12.16 1.83 -5.24
N ALA A 45 11.58 0.64 -5.38
CA ALA A 45 11.18 -0.20 -4.27
C ALA A 45 11.59 -1.65 -4.57
N THR A 46 12.11 -2.33 -3.55
CA THR A 46 12.55 -3.72 -3.62
C THR A 46 12.04 -4.46 -2.41
N LEU A 47 11.53 -5.67 -2.63
CA LEU A 47 11.15 -6.61 -1.58
C LEU A 47 12.09 -7.82 -1.67
N THR A 48 12.85 -8.08 -0.61
CA THR A 48 13.62 -9.33 -0.50
C THR A 48 12.80 -10.37 0.24
N VAL A 49 12.69 -11.55 -0.36
CA VAL A 49 11.96 -12.70 0.20
C VAL A 49 12.97 -13.75 0.63
N PHE A 50 12.81 -14.26 1.84
CA PHE A 50 13.62 -15.34 2.42
C PHE A 50 12.76 -16.59 2.61
N GLY A 51 13.39 -17.75 2.46
CA GLY A 51 12.81 -19.06 2.78
C GLY A 51 13.93 -20.04 3.13
N ASP A 52 13.61 -21.12 3.84
CA ASP A 52 14.59 -22.09 4.32
C ASP A 52 15.10 -22.99 3.18
N THR A 53 14.31 -23.09 2.09
CA THR A 53 14.68 -23.81 0.88
C THR A 53 14.48 -22.98 -0.39
N PRO A 54 15.18 -23.30 -1.49
CA PRO A 54 14.94 -22.64 -2.79
C PRO A 54 13.52 -22.80 -3.32
N ALA A 55 12.86 -23.92 -3.02
CA ALA A 55 11.47 -24.16 -3.42
C ALA A 55 10.51 -23.24 -2.65
N GLU A 56 10.65 -23.20 -1.33
CA GLU A 56 9.85 -22.33 -0.47
C GLU A 56 10.04 -20.84 -0.80
N THR A 57 11.29 -20.41 -1.05
CA THR A 57 11.57 -19.02 -1.44
C THR A 57 10.83 -18.64 -2.72
N ARG A 58 10.75 -19.54 -3.70
CA ARG A 58 10.00 -19.31 -4.95
C ARG A 58 8.50 -19.20 -4.69
N ASP A 59 7.94 -20.06 -3.84
CA ASP A 59 6.52 -20.03 -3.51
C ASP A 59 6.14 -18.74 -2.76
N LEU A 60 6.98 -18.31 -1.80
CA LEU A 60 6.78 -17.04 -1.09
C LEU A 60 6.91 -15.84 -2.02
N MET A 61 7.86 -15.88 -2.97
CA MET A 61 8.01 -14.84 -3.99
C MET A 61 6.76 -14.72 -4.88
N GLU A 62 6.18 -15.84 -5.34
CA GLU A 62 4.95 -15.79 -6.13
C GLU A 62 3.74 -15.30 -5.32
N LYS A 63 3.65 -15.66 -4.03
CA LYS A 63 2.62 -15.09 -3.13
C LYS A 63 2.76 -13.57 -3.02
N ALA A 64 3.97 -13.06 -2.79
CA ALA A 64 4.23 -11.63 -2.73
C ALA A 64 3.88 -10.94 -4.06
N ARG A 65 4.25 -11.57 -5.19
CA ARG A 65 3.94 -11.08 -6.53
C ARG A 65 2.43 -11.03 -6.79
N SER A 66 1.68 -12.04 -6.36
CA SER A 66 0.22 -12.04 -6.42
C SER A 66 -0.40 -10.89 -5.63
N ALA A 67 0.08 -10.65 -4.40
CA ALA A 67 -0.40 -9.55 -3.56
C ALA A 67 -0.17 -8.17 -4.19
N PHE A 68 0.93 -7.99 -4.92
CA PHE A 68 1.14 -6.75 -5.69
C PHE A 68 0.16 -6.61 -6.86
N PHE A 69 -0.15 -7.70 -7.56
CA PHE A 69 -1.13 -7.66 -8.66
C PHE A 69 -2.53 -7.29 -8.18
N ASP A 70 -2.92 -7.73 -6.99
CA ASP A 70 -4.22 -7.40 -6.39
C ASP A 70 -4.40 -5.88 -6.19
N VAL A 71 -3.30 -5.12 -6.08
CA VAL A 71 -3.29 -3.65 -5.99
C VAL A 71 -2.77 -2.98 -7.26
N ALA A 72 -2.83 -3.68 -8.40
CA ALA A 72 -2.39 -3.19 -9.72
C ALA A 72 -0.92 -2.77 -9.80
N ILE A 73 -0.07 -3.28 -8.91
CA ILE A 73 1.39 -3.11 -8.98
C ILE A 73 1.97 -4.32 -9.73
N VAL A 74 2.83 -4.07 -10.71
CA VAL A 74 3.47 -5.12 -11.50
C VAL A 74 4.94 -5.25 -11.09
N PRO A 75 5.28 -6.12 -10.12
CA PRO A 75 6.66 -6.31 -9.69
C PRO A 75 7.44 -7.15 -10.71
N GLN A 76 8.75 -6.95 -10.75
CA GLN A 76 9.67 -7.70 -11.59
C GLN A 76 10.71 -8.40 -10.72
N VAL A 77 10.99 -9.66 -11.03
CA VAL A 77 12.01 -10.44 -10.33
C VAL A 77 13.38 -9.89 -10.71
N VAL A 78 14.20 -9.59 -9.69
CA VAL A 78 15.56 -9.11 -9.89
C VAL A 78 16.51 -10.29 -9.98
N GLY A 79 17.16 -10.47 -11.13
CA GLY A 79 18.19 -11.48 -11.36
C GLY A 79 19.60 -10.93 -11.19
N LEU A 80 20.17 -10.37 -12.26
CA LEU A 80 21.58 -9.94 -12.32
C LEU A 80 22.00 -8.88 -11.30
N ALA A 81 21.06 -8.03 -10.87
CA ALA A 81 21.32 -6.93 -9.95
C ALA A 81 20.88 -7.25 -8.51
N LEU A 82 20.79 -8.52 -8.13
CA LEU A 82 20.24 -8.96 -6.84
C LEU A 82 21.00 -8.34 -5.66
N GLU A 83 22.34 -8.37 -5.71
CA GLU A 83 23.18 -7.79 -4.66
C GLU A 83 22.95 -6.27 -4.53
N ALA A 84 22.90 -5.54 -5.64
CA ALA A 84 22.63 -4.11 -5.64
C ALA A 84 21.21 -3.81 -5.10
N ALA A 85 20.20 -4.58 -5.54
CA ALA A 85 18.82 -4.47 -5.06
C ALA A 85 18.70 -4.71 -3.54
N TYR A 86 19.48 -5.65 -3.01
CA TYR A 86 19.55 -5.90 -1.57
C TYR A 86 20.14 -4.69 -0.83
N TRP A 87 21.30 -4.20 -1.26
CA TRP A 87 21.95 -3.05 -0.60
C TRP A 87 21.20 -1.73 -0.75
N ALA A 88 20.40 -1.58 -1.80
CA ALA A 88 19.55 -0.41 -2.04
C ALA A 88 18.44 -0.22 -0.99
N GLN A 89 18.12 -1.26 -0.20
CA GLN A 89 17.14 -1.17 0.89
C GLN A 89 17.67 -0.39 2.09
N LEU A 90 18.99 -0.27 2.23
CA LEU A 90 19.58 0.51 3.31
C LEU A 90 19.40 2.02 3.04
N PRO A 91 19.12 2.82 4.08
CA PRO A 91 19.04 4.26 3.94
C PRO A 91 20.30 4.84 3.28
N CYS A 92 20.10 5.83 2.41
CA CYS A 92 21.16 6.55 1.70
C CYS A 92 22.02 5.73 0.71
N ASN A 93 21.71 4.46 0.45
CA ASN A 93 22.41 3.64 -0.54
C ASN A 93 21.92 3.85 -1.99
N TRP A 94 21.72 5.11 -2.38
CA TRP A 94 21.11 5.49 -3.66
C TRP A 94 21.85 4.98 -4.89
N LYS A 95 23.17 4.79 -4.78
CA LYS A 95 24.04 4.27 -5.86
C LYS A 95 23.72 2.83 -6.25
N TYR A 96 23.06 2.07 -5.38
CA TYR A 96 22.76 0.66 -5.60
C TYR A 96 21.37 0.41 -6.17
N ARG A 97 20.54 1.44 -6.39
CA ARG A 97 19.16 1.28 -6.91
C ARG A 97 19.16 0.75 -8.36
N PRO A 98 18.82 -0.53 -8.62
CA PRO A 98 18.64 -0.99 -9.99
C PRO A 98 17.39 -0.37 -10.63
N ARG A 99 17.53 0.17 -11.85
CA ARG A 99 16.40 0.58 -12.70
C ARG A 99 15.36 1.47 -11.99
N PRO A 100 15.75 2.62 -11.41
CA PRO A 100 14.77 3.57 -10.91
C PRO A 100 13.83 4.00 -12.05
N ALA A 101 12.54 4.09 -11.76
CA ALA A 101 11.52 4.46 -12.72
C ALA A 101 10.92 5.83 -12.38
N PRO A 102 10.59 6.66 -13.38
CA PRO A 102 9.87 7.91 -13.12
C PRO A 102 8.45 7.60 -12.62
N ILE A 103 8.01 8.30 -11.58
CA ILE A 103 6.63 8.27 -11.09
C ILE A 103 6.13 9.69 -10.85
N SER A 104 4.85 9.95 -11.10
CA SER A 104 4.22 11.21 -10.73
C SER A 104 4.03 11.29 -9.21
N SER A 105 4.04 12.50 -8.66
CA SER A 105 3.78 12.73 -7.23
C SER A 105 2.39 12.24 -6.82
N GLN A 106 1.42 12.30 -7.73
CA GLN A 106 0.07 11.76 -7.52
C GLN A 106 0.09 10.23 -7.39
N ASN A 107 0.75 9.50 -8.30
CA ASN A 107 0.87 8.04 -8.19
C ASN A 107 1.71 7.62 -6.97
N PHE A 108 2.72 8.42 -6.63
CA PHE A 108 3.53 8.19 -5.43
C PHE A 108 2.69 8.31 -4.14
N LEU A 109 1.79 9.30 -4.07
CA LEU A 109 0.88 9.48 -2.94
C LEU A 109 -0.01 8.24 -2.72
N SER A 110 -0.41 7.54 -3.78
CA SER A 110 -1.19 6.31 -3.67
C SER A 110 -0.48 5.19 -2.91
N PHE A 111 0.85 5.19 -2.83
CA PHE A 111 1.62 4.25 -1.99
C PHE A 111 1.64 4.63 -0.51
N SER A 112 1.23 5.84 -0.16
CA SER A 112 1.19 6.37 1.21
C SER A 112 -0.23 6.83 1.54
N SER A 113 -1.20 5.94 1.34
CA SER A 113 -2.58 6.21 1.79
C SER A 113 -2.57 6.38 3.31
N LEU A 114 -2.71 7.62 3.77
CA LEU A 114 -2.86 7.97 5.19
C LEU A 114 -4.22 7.54 5.76
N HIS A 115 -5.05 6.89 4.94
CA HIS A 115 -6.28 6.25 5.36
C HIS A 115 -5.97 4.83 5.81
N ASN A 116 -5.65 4.67 7.09
CA ASN A 116 -5.56 3.34 7.69
C ASN A 116 -6.85 3.01 8.44
N TYR A 117 -7.19 1.72 8.49
CA TYR A 117 -8.36 1.25 9.22
C TYR A 117 -8.02 1.14 10.70
N MET A 118 -9.02 1.32 11.56
CA MET A 118 -8.83 1.04 12.97
C MET A 118 -8.48 -0.44 13.13
N ALA A 119 -7.28 -0.73 13.65
CA ALA A 119 -6.85 -2.10 13.91
C ALA A 119 -7.24 -2.55 15.33
N GLY A 120 -7.23 -1.65 16.32
CA GLY A 120 -7.40 -2.01 17.73
C GLY A 120 -6.19 -2.76 18.30
N LYS A 121 -6.29 -3.22 19.56
CA LYS A 121 -5.22 -3.94 20.27
C LYS A 121 -5.51 -5.45 20.33
N PRO A 122 -4.58 -6.33 19.90
CA PRO A 122 -4.75 -7.78 20.07
C PRO A 122 -4.70 -8.23 21.54
N ALA A 123 -3.89 -7.56 22.37
CA ALA A 123 -3.69 -7.82 23.80
C ALA A 123 -3.41 -6.50 24.55
N GLY A 124 -3.36 -6.52 25.89
CA GLY A 124 -3.19 -5.31 26.71
C GLY A 124 -4.41 -4.39 26.73
N ASN A 125 -5.59 -4.93 26.40
CA ASN A 125 -6.86 -4.26 26.64
C ASN A 125 -7.26 -4.40 28.11
N PRO A 126 -8.24 -3.63 28.60
CA PRO A 126 -8.82 -3.81 29.94
C PRO A 126 -9.16 -5.25 30.34
N TRP A 127 -9.58 -6.08 29.39
CA TRP A 127 -9.90 -7.49 29.61
C TRP A 127 -8.79 -8.46 29.17
N GLY A 128 -7.59 -7.95 28.91
CA GLY A 128 -6.45 -8.68 28.35
C GLY A 128 -6.53 -8.77 26.82
N PRO A 129 -6.87 -9.94 26.24
CA PRO A 129 -7.02 -10.09 24.79
C PRO A 129 -8.22 -9.33 24.22
N ALA A 130 -8.21 -9.11 22.90
CA ALA A 130 -9.38 -8.62 22.18
C ALA A 130 -10.60 -9.55 22.36
N VAL A 131 -11.79 -8.98 22.50
CA VAL A 131 -13.04 -9.74 22.69
C VAL A 131 -13.33 -10.62 21.47
N THR A 132 -13.12 -10.07 20.28
CA THR A 132 -13.22 -10.80 19.03
C THR A 132 -12.46 -10.08 17.92
N MET A 133 -12.31 -10.75 16.78
CA MET A 133 -11.73 -10.17 15.58
C MET A 133 -12.81 -10.02 14.50
N PHE A 134 -12.92 -8.82 13.94
CA PHE A 134 -13.69 -8.56 12.74
C PHE A 134 -12.77 -8.37 11.53
N LYS A 135 -13.32 -8.53 10.32
CA LYS A 135 -12.62 -8.20 9.08
C LYS A 135 -13.07 -6.81 8.64
N THR A 136 -12.13 -5.88 8.45
CA THR A 136 -12.42 -4.55 7.88
C THR A 136 -12.67 -4.64 6.37
N ASP A 137 -13.18 -3.57 5.77
CA ASP A 137 -13.38 -3.52 4.31
C ASP A 137 -12.08 -3.70 3.51
N ALA A 138 -10.94 -3.24 4.03
CA ALA A 138 -9.62 -3.51 3.45
C ALA A 138 -9.06 -4.91 3.73
N GLY A 139 -9.83 -5.80 4.36
CA GLY A 139 -9.41 -7.17 4.66
C GLY A 139 -8.39 -7.31 5.79
N THR A 140 -8.05 -6.24 6.48
CA THR A 140 -7.24 -6.26 7.70
C THR A 140 -8.06 -6.68 8.93
N PRO A 141 -7.42 -7.22 9.98
CA PRO A 141 -8.11 -7.54 11.23
C PRO A 141 -8.44 -6.28 12.03
N LEU A 142 -9.66 -6.21 12.57
CA LEU A 142 -10.07 -5.30 13.64
C LEU A 142 -10.19 -6.11 14.94
N TYR A 143 -9.26 -5.88 15.86
CA TYR A 143 -9.26 -6.43 17.21
C TYR A 143 -10.25 -5.64 18.06
N PHE A 144 -11.48 -6.13 18.13
CA PHE A 144 -12.57 -5.45 18.81
C PHE A 144 -12.47 -5.61 20.33
N ASN A 145 -12.64 -4.50 21.04
CA ASN A 145 -12.87 -4.46 22.47
C ASN A 145 -13.94 -3.40 22.78
N PHE A 146 -14.67 -3.57 23.87
CA PHE A 146 -15.70 -2.60 24.30
C PHE A 146 -15.13 -1.31 24.88
N HIS A 147 -13.85 -1.33 25.24
CA HIS A 147 -13.15 -0.21 25.86
C HIS A 147 -12.07 0.33 24.93
N ALA A 148 -12.22 1.59 24.51
CA ALA A 148 -11.18 2.31 23.81
C ALA A 148 -10.11 2.76 24.81
N THR A 149 -8.87 2.36 24.55
CA THR A 149 -7.68 2.71 25.35
C THR A 149 -6.54 3.05 24.40
N ASP A 150 -5.48 3.68 24.91
CA ASP A 150 -4.32 4.02 24.08
C ASP A 150 -3.70 2.74 23.48
N PRO A 151 -3.44 2.69 22.15
CA PRO A 151 -2.81 1.55 21.50
C PRO A 151 -1.44 1.17 22.06
N ASP A 152 -0.70 2.15 22.60
CA ASP A 152 0.69 1.96 23.06
C ASP A 152 0.79 1.66 24.57
N GLU A 153 -0.35 1.59 25.28
CA GLU A 153 -0.41 1.29 26.71
C GLU A 153 -1.02 -0.10 26.99
N ASP A 154 -0.46 -0.77 28.00
CA ASP A 154 -1.08 -1.95 28.59
C ASP A 154 -2.06 -1.51 29.68
N ASN A 155 -3.33 -1.79 29.46
CA ASN A 155 -4.42 -1.42 30.35
C ASN A 155 -5.08 -2.64 30.99
N GLU A 156 -4.42 -3.79 31.02
CA GLU A 156 -5.01 -5.00 31.60
C GLU A 156 -5.41 -4.79 33.06
N GLY A 157 -6.68 -5.03 33.38
CA GLY A 157 -7.25 -4.81 34.71
C GLY A 157 -7.76 -3.39 34.98
N ASP A 158 -7.47 -2.43 34.09
CA ASP A 158 -8.06 -1.09 34.17
C ASP A 158 -9.58 -1.15 33.94
N ARG A 159 -10.29 -0.13 34.43
CA ARG A 159 -11.75 -0.02 34.29
C ARG A 159 -12.17 1.26 33.57
N PRO A 160 -11.67 1.52 32.35
CA PRO A 160 -12.09 2.68 31.57
C PRO A 160 -13.57 2.59 31.21
N ALA A 161 -14.25 3.73 31.06
CA ALA A 161 -15.63 3.73 30.63
C ALA A 161 -15.76 3.18 29.20
N GLY A 162 -16.67 2.23 29.00
CA GLY A 162 -17.03 1.70 27.68
C GLY A 162 -18.50 2.00 27.40
N HIS A 163 -18.78 2.65 26.27
CA HIS A 163 -20.14 2.88 25.81
C HIS A 163 -20.38 2.07 24.53
N THR A 164 -21.39 1.21 24.54
CA THR A 164 -21.74 0.38 23.39
C THR A 164 -23.15 0.72 22.93
N ILE A 165 -23.30 1.07 21.66
CA ILE A 165 -24.58 1.31 21.01
C ILE A 165 -24.77 0.23 19.95
N VAL A 166 -25.87 -0.53 20.06
CA VAL A 166 -26.23 -1.57 19.10
C VAL A 166 -27.41 -1.10 18.26
N THR A 167 -27.18 -0.83 16.98
CA THR A 167 -28.21 -0.40 16.03
C THR A 167 -28.37 -1.39 14.88
N GLY A 168 -29.56 -1.47 14.31
CA GLY A 168 -29.86 -2.36 13.19
C GLY A 168 -31.37 -2.50 12.95
N MET A 169 -31.77 -3.01 11.79
CA MET A 169 -33.18 -3.25 11.47
C MET A 169 -33.80 -4.39 12.31
N THR A 170 -35.13 -4.43 12.41
CA THR A 170 -35.85 -5.52 13.11
C THR A 170 -35.53 -6.86 12.47
N GLY A 171 -35.29 -7.89 13.29
CA GLY A 171 -34.92 -9.25 12.81
C GLY A 171 -33.42 -9.51 12.62
N GLN A 172 -32.56 -8.49 12.65
CA GLN A 172 -31.12 -8.63 12.37
C GLN A 172 -30.28 -9.01 13.61
N GLY A 173 -30.83 -9.80 14.53
CA GLY A 173 -30.05 -10.37 15.63
C GLY A 173 -29.65 -9.43 16.78
N LYS A 174 -30.12 -8.17 16.82
CA LYS A 174 -29.85 -7.24 17.96
C LYS A 174 -30.16 -7.86 19.33
N THR A 175 -31.25 -8.62 19.43
CA THR A 175 -31.67 -9.29 20.67
C THR A 175 -30.74 -10.44 21.05
N VAL A 176 -30.18 -11.15 20.06
CA VAL A 176 -29.21 -12.23 20.31
C VAL A 176 -27.88 -11.68 20.82
N LEU A 177 -27.50 -10.48 20.38
CA LEU A 177 -26.25 -9.84 20.80
C LEU A 177 -26.32 -9.22 22.20
N LEU A 178 -27.51 -8.85 22.67
CA LEU A 178 -27.74 -8.26 24.01
C LEU A 178 -28.16 -9.29 25.06
N GLY A 179 -28.54 -10.51 24.64
CA GLY A 179 -29.14 -11.55 25.47
C GLY A 179 -28.15 -12.50 26.09
#